data_AF-A0A132NKG0-F1
#
_entry.id   AF-A0A132NKG0-F1
#
_cell.length_a   1.000
_cell.length_b   1.000
_cell.length_c   1.000
_cell.angle_alpha   90.00
_cell.angle_beta   90.00
_cell.angle_gamma   90.00
#
_symmetry.space_group_name_H-M   'P 1'
#
loop_
_entity.id
_entity.type
_entity.pdbx_description
1 polymer ?
#
loop_
_entity_poly.entity_id
_entity_poly.type
_entity_poly.pdbx_seq_one_letter_code
_entity_poly.pdbx_strand_id
1 'polypeptide(L)'
;MKQDAGRRIGGESFSREDRAKDRAKDIVTAFRARLSSLHDACAAPDRQTDELLDVALLELDRAVADMEQLAQLAGGAAAGGPVERERELLRRLFVESPVPTLLLSAGGEIRRGNRAAGDLFGLP
;
A
#
# COMPACT_ATOMS: atom_id res chain seq x y z
N MET A 1 38.81 12.60 36.18
CA MET A 1 37.97 13.76 36.49
C MET A 1 36.94 13.90 35.37
N LYS A 2 35.66 13.81 35.75
CA LYS A 2 34.43 14.16 35.01
C LYS A 2 34.11 13.42 33.70
N GLN A 3 33.38 12.32 33.89
CA GLN A 3 32.26 11.96 33.02
C GLN A 3 31.12 12.97 33.17
N ASP A 4 30.25 12.95 32.16
CA ASP A 4 28.81 13.28 32.20
C ASP A 4 28.38 14.66 31.72
N ALA A 5 27.74 14.68 30.53
CA ALA A 5 26.53 15.44 30.23
C ALA A 5 26.15 15.20 28.76
N GLY A 6 24.92 14.75 28.49
CA GLY A 6 24.39 14.82 27.13
C GLY A 6 23.29 13.84 26.72
N ARG A 7 22.43 13.46 27.64
CA ARG A 7 21.17 12.75 27.37
C ARG A 7 20.34 13.49 26.30
N ARG A 8 19.79 12.73 25.32
CA ARG A 8 18.50 12.87 24.60
C ARG A 8 18.60 12.87 23.07
N ILE A 9 18.64 11.67 22.47
CA ILE A 9 18.05 11.42 21.15
C ILE A 9 17.43 10.01 21.23
N GLY A 10 16.18 9.91 21.70
CA GLY A 10 15.52 8.61 21.84
C GLY A 10 14.01 8.65 21.96
N GLY A 11 13.39 9.83 21.79
CA GLY A 11 11.95 10.03 22.01
C GLY A 11 11.10 10.12 20.74
N GLU A 12 11.70 10.27 19.55
CA GLU A 12 10.93 10.58 18.33
C GLU A 12 10.44 9.32 17.59
N SER A 13 11.14 8.20 17.74
CA SER A 13 10.83 6.95 17.01
C SER A 13 9.55 6.27 17.53
N PHE A 14 9.33 6.27 18.84
CA PHE A 14 8.10 5.73 19.47
C PHE A 14 6.86 6.55 19.06
N SER A 15 7.05 7.83 18.76
CA SER A 15 5.95 8.76 18.52
C SER A 15 5.42 8.74 17.07
N ARG A 16 6.20 8.30 16.09
CA ARG A 16 5.81 8.35 14.67
C ARG A 16 5.07 7.09 14.22
N GLU A 17 5.50 5.93 14.69
CA GLU A 17 4.89 4.64 14.35
C GLU A 17 3.52 4.48 15.02
N ASP A 18 3.37 4.90 16.27
CA ASP A 18 2.10 4.91 16.98
C ASP A 18 1.10 5.88 16.32
N ARG A 19 1.56 7.06 15.88
CA ARG A 19 0.74 8.00 15.09
C ARG A 19 0.33 7.44 13.73
N ALA A 20 1.16 6.62 13.11
CA ALA A 20 0.83 5.95 11.85
C ALA A 20 -0.20 4.83 12.06
N LYS A 21 -0.06 4.06 13.15
CA LYS A 21 -1.03 3.03 13.56
C LYS A 21 -2.39 3.63 13.92
N ASP A 22 -2.40 4.74 14.66
CA ASP A 22 -3.62 5.46 15.01
C ASP A 22 -4.31 6.02 13.76
N ARG A 23 -3.58 6.62 12.82
CA ARG A 23 -4.15 7.07 11.54
C ARG A 23 -4.68 5.94 10.67
N ALA A 24 -3.96 4.82 10.60
CA ALA A 24 -4.44 3.65 9.86
C ALA A 24 -5.73 3.10 10.47
N LYS A 25 -5.82 3.09 11.80
CA LYS A 25 -7.03 2.71 12.54
C LYS A 25 -8.19 3.67 12.29
N ASP A 26 -7.94 4.98 12.25
CA ASP A 26 -8.95 5.99 11.94
C ASP A 26 -9.49 5.82 10.51
N ILE A 27 -8.62 5.54 9.55
CA ILE A 27 -8.99 5.31 8.15
C ILE A 27 -9.82 4.03 8.00
N VAL A 28 -9.42 2.93 8.65
CA VAL A 28 -10.21 1.68 8.66
C VAL A 28 -11.58 1.91 9.31
N THR A 29 -11.64 2.72 10.36
CA THR A 29 -12.90 3.07 11.03
C THR A 29 -13.80 3.90 10.12
N ALA A 30 -13.24 4.91 9.45
CA ALA A 30 -13.96 5.74 8.48
C ALA A 30 -14.46 4.92 7.28
N PHE A 31 -13.65 4.00 6.76
CA PHE A 31 -14.04 3.09 5.68
C PHE A 31 -15.19 2.17 6.08
N ARG A 32 -15.14 1.57 7.29
CA ARG A 32 -16.22 0.73 7.81
C ARG A 32 -17.53 1.49 7.97
N ALA A 33 -17.49 2.73 8.44
CA ALA A 33 -18.68 3.57 8.57
C ALA A 33 -19.33 3.83 7.19
N ARG A 34 -18.51 4.13 6.17
CA ARG A 34 -18.98 4.35 4.80
C ARG A 34 -19.53 3.09 4.15
N LEU A 35 -18.88 1.95 4.34
CA LEU A 35 -19.37 0.66 3.87
C LEU A 35 -20.73 0.31 4.50
N SER A 36 -20.94 0.63 5.78
CA SER A 36 -22.24 0.51 6.42
C SER A 36 -23.29 1.41 5.76
N SER A 37 -22.97 2.68 5.50
CA SER A 37 -23.88 3.59 4.80
C SER A 37 -24.23 3.14 3.38
N LEU A 38 -23.30 2.48 2.68
CA LEU A 38 -23.55 1.90 1.37
C LEU A 38 -24.48 0.68 1.47
N HIS A 39 -24.27 -0.20 2.46
CA HIS A 39 -25.17 -1.31 2.73
C HIS A 39 -26.59 -0.82 3.07
N ASP A 40 -26.71 0.23 3.88
CA ASP A 40 -27.99 0.85 4.23
C ASP A 40 -28.69 1.46 3.00
N ALA A 41 -27.91 2.08 2.10
CA ALA A 41 -28.43 2.61 0.84
C ALA A 41 -28.94 1.48 -0.08
N CYS A 42 -28.22 0.35 -0.18
CA CYS A 42 -28.62 -0.83 -0.94
C CYS A 42 -29.88 -1.51 -0.39
N ALA A 43 -30.15 -1.37 0.91
CA ALA A 43 -31.31 -1.96 1.57
C ALA A 43 -32.60 -1.15 1.42
N ALA A 44 -32.53 0.07 0.86
CA ALA A 44 -33.69 0.93 0.68
C ALA A 44 -34.57 0.45 -0.50
N PRO A 45 -35.89 0.22 -0.28
CA PRO A 45 -36.80 -0.13 -1.36
C PRO A 45 -36.98 1.07 -2.31
N ASP A 46 -37.10 0.79 -3.61
CA ASP A 46 -37.37 1.73 -4.71
C ASP A 46 -36.21 2.63 -5.19
N ARG A 47 -34.94 2.35 -4.83
CA ARG A 47 -33.80 3.03 -5.49
C ARG A 47 -33.47 2.41 -6.85
N GLN A 48 -33.16 3.25 -7.82
CA GLN A 48 -32.65 2.81 -9.11
C GLN A 48 -31.25 2.18 -8.93
N THR A 49 -31.06 0.98 -9.48
CA THR A 49 -29.82 0.20 -9.32
C THR A 49 -28.58 0.94 -9.79
N ASP A 50 -28.71 1.77 -10.83
CA ASP A 50 -27.61 2.55 -11.40
C ASP A 50 -27.16 3.68 -10.45
N GLU A 51 -28.08 4.38 -9.80
CA GLU A 51 -27.74 5.41 -8.80
C GLU A 51 -27.01 4.82 -7.58
N LEU A 52 -27.36 3.59 -7.20
CA LEU A 52 -26.70 2.84 -6.14
C LEU A 52 -25.29 2.40 -6.52
N LEU A 53 -25.10 2.00 -7.78
CA LEU A 53 -23.80 1.60 -8.31
C LEU A 53 -22.85 2.80 -8.43
N ASP A 54 -23.34 3.95 -8.87
CA ASP A 54 -22.54 5.17 -8.96
C ASP A 54 -22.03 5.63 -7.58
N VAL A 55 -22.89 5.55 -6.56
CA VAL A 55 -22.50 5.85 -5.18
C VAL A 55 -21.49 4.83 -4.64
N ALA A 56 -21.67 3.54 -4.94
CA ALA A 56 -20.73 2.49 -4.55
C ALA A 56 -19.34 2.70 -5.17
N LEU A 57 -19.29 3.03 -6.46
CA LEU A 57 -18.04 3.25 -7.18
C LEU A 57 -17.32 4.50 -6.66
N LEU A 58 -18.04 5.58 -6.38
CA LEU A 58 -17.46 6.79 -5.79
C LEU A 58 -16.81 6.54 -4.42
N GLU A 59 -17.46 5.75 -3.57
CA GLU A 59 -16.92 5.40 -2.25
C GLU A 59 -15.70 4.46 -2.35
N LEU A 60 -15.68 3.55 -3.32
CA LEU A 60 -14.52 2.68 -3.58
C LEU A 60 -13.32 3.47 -4.13
N ASP A 61 -13.53 4.38 -5.08
CA ASP A 61 -12.47 5.25 -5.61
C ASP A 61 -11.85 6.11 -4.52
N ARG A 62 -12.67 6.60 -3.58
CA ARG A 62 -12.19 7.38 -2.45
C ARG A 62 -11.39 6.54 -1.46
N ALA A 63 -11.79 5.29 -1.23
CA ALA A 63 -11.02 4.36 -0.41
C ALA A 63 -9.65 4.02 -1.04
N VAL A 64 -9.59 3.90 -2.38
CA VAL A 64 -8.32 3.74 -3.10
C VAL A 64 -7.41 4.95 -2.88
N ALA A 65 -7.93 6.18 -3.02
CA ALA A 65 -7.15 7.40 -2.77
C ALA A 65 -6.61 7.48 -1.33
N ASP A 66 -7.42 7.14 -0.33
CA ASP A 66 -7.01 7.11 1.08
C ASP A 66 -5.90 6.04 1.32
N MET A 67 -6.01 4.87 0.68
CA MET A 67 -5.02 3.80 0.75
C MET A 67 -3.70 4.15 0.03
N GLU A 68 -3.76 4.83 -1.11
CA GLU A 68 -2.58 5.32 -1.81
C GLU A 68 -1.83 6.38 -1.00
N GLN A 69 -2.56 7.30 -0.35
CA GLN A 69 -1.98 8.29 0.54
C GLN A 69 -1.30 7.63 1.74
N LEU A 70 -1.91 6.58 2.30
CA LEU A 70 -1.28 5.75 3.33
C LEU A 70 -0.04 5.02 2.82
N ALA A 71 -0.08 4.46 1.62
CA ALA A 71 1.07 3.77 1.02
C ALA A 71 2.24 4.73 0.78
N GLN A 72 1.97 5.99 0.41
CA GLN A 72 3.00 7.03 0.27
C GLN A 72 3.60 7.44 1.62
N LEU A 73 2.75 7.62 2.65
CA LEU A 73 3.20 7.93 4.02
C LEU A 73 3.96 6.75 4.66
N ALA A 74 3.53 5.53 4.39
CA ALA A 74 4.19 4.30 4.78
C ALA A 74 5.50 4.11 3.99
N GLY A 75 5.57 4.49 2.71
CA GLY A 75 6.80 4.53 1.93
C GLY A 75 7.86 5.49 2.51
N GLY A 76 7.43 6.51 3.25
CA GLY A 76 8.31 7.37 4.06
C GLY A 76 8.68 6.83 5.44
N ALA A 77 8.03 5.76 5.91
CA ALA A 77 8.29 5.07 7.18
C ALA A 77 8.83 3.63 7.02
N ALA A 78 8.80 3.09 5.80
CA ALA A 78 9.24 1.75 5.44
C ALA A 78 10.75 1.73 5.18
N ALA A 79 11.54 2.16 6.16
CA ALA A 79 12.78 1.43 6.41
C ALA A 79 12.39 0.17 7.20
N GLY A 80 11.72 -0.75 6.51
CA GLY A 80 11.42 -2.08 7.03
C GLY A 80 12.70 -2.78 7.48
N GLY A 81 12.54 -3.91 8.16
CA GLY A 81 13.66 -4.74 8.58
C GLY A 81 14.62 -5.04 7.43
N PRO A 82 15.81 -5.59 7.73
CA PRO A 82 16.81 -5.92 6.70
C PRO A 82 16.20 -6.68 5.50
N VAL A 83 15.24 -7.57 5.76
CA VAL A 83 14.54 -8.38 4.76
C VAL A 83 13.62 -7.57 3.85
N GLU A 84 12.86 -6.61 4.39
CA GLU A 84 11.98 -5.75 3.59
C GLU A 84 12.78 -4.78 2.72
N ARG A 85 13.89 -4.26 3.24
CA ARG A 85 14.82 -3.41 2.48
C ARG A 85 15.49 -4.20 1.36
N GLU A 86 15.92 -5.43 1.63
CA GLU A 86 16.48 -6.32 0.61
C GLU A 86 15.45 -6.67 -0.45
N ARG A 87 14.21 -6.98 -0.06
CA ARG A 87 13.11 -7.23 -1.01
C ARG A 87 12.81 -6.03 -1.90
N GLU A 88 12.82 -4.82 -1.34
CA GLU A 88 12.64 -3.60 -2.13
C GLU A 88 13.81 -3.38 -3.10
N LEU A 89 15.05 -3.58 -2.65
CA LEU A 89 16.23 -3.50 -3.52
C LEU A 89 16.15 -4.52 -4.67
N LEU A 90 15.86 -5.79 -4.36
CA LEU A 90 15.71 -6.85 -5.37
C LEU A 90 14.57 -6.54 -6.35
N ARG A 91 13.46 -5.96 -5.86
CA ARG A 91 12.36 -5.53 -6.71
C ARG A 91 12.79 -4.45 -7.68
N ARG A 92 13.53 -3.43 -7.21
CA ARG A 92 14.07 -2.37 -8.08
C ARG A 92 15.06 -2.90 -9.09
N LEU A 93 16.03 -3.71 -8.64
CA LEU A 93 17.01 -4.34 -9.53
C LEU A 93 16.35 -5.21 -10.60
N PHE A 94 15.30 -5.96 -10.25
CA PHE A 94 14.54 -6.73 -11.23
C PHE A 94 13.88 -5.85 -12.29
N VAL A 95 13.21 -4.77 -11.86
CA VAL A 95 12.49 -3.84 -12.75
C VAL A 95 13.45 -3.06 -13.66
N GLU A 96 14.57 -2.59 -13.13
CA GLU A 96 15.55 -1.75 -13.83
C GLU A 96 16.62 -2.55 -14.57
N SER A 97 16.66 -3.88 -14.41
CA SER A 97 17.66 -4.72 -15.07
C SER A 97 17.58 -4.58 -16.59
N PRO A 98 18.73 -4.32 -17.27
CA PRO A 98 18.77 -4.23 -18.73
C PRO A 98 18.66 -5.60 -19.41
N VAL A 99 18.72 -6.70 -18.64
CA VAL A 99 18.63 -8.06 -19.16
C VAL A 99 17.18 -8.55 -19.08
N PRO A 100 16.58 -9.00 -20.20
CA PRO A 100 15.26 -9.62 -20.20
C PRO A 100 15.20 -10.79 -19.21
N THR A 101 14.39 -10.65 -18.16
CA THR A 101 14.29 -11.63 -17.07
C THR A 101 12.85 -12.05 -16.86
N LEU A 102 12.61 -13.35 -16.80
CA LEU A 102 11.32 -13.96 -16.51
C LEU A 102 11.38 -14.72 -15.19
N LEU A 103 10.39 -14.51 -14.33
CA LEU A 103 10.16 -15.29 -13.13
C LEU A 103 9.13 -16.38 -13.46
N LEU A 104 9.51 -17.63 -13.21
CA LEU A 104 8.65 -18.78 -13.44
C LEU A 104 8.05 -19.29 -12.12
N SER A 105 6.87 -19.90 -12.20
CA SER A 105 6.34 -20.74 -11.14
C SER A 105 7.12 -22.06 -11.09
N ALA A 106 6.94 -22.84 -10.02
CA ALA A 106 7.51 -24.18 -9.94
C ALA A 106 7.01 -25.11 -11.07
N GLY A 107 5.84 -24.81 -11.64
CA GLY A 107 5.27 -25.51 -12.80
C GLY A 107 5.76 -24.99 -14.16
N GLY A 108 6.67 -24.01 -14.19
CA GLY A 108 7.23 -23.45 -15.43
C GLY A 108 6.41 -22.35 -16.08
N GLU A 109 5.29 -21.94 -15.46
CA GLU A 109 4.47 -20.84 -15.99
C GLU A 109 5.14 -19.49 -15.72
N ILE A 110 5.07 -18.56 -16.69
CA ILE A 110 5.57 -17.21 -16.50
C ILE A 110 4.67 -16.50 -15.50
N ARG A 111 5.24 -16.13 -14.36
CA ARG A 111 4.56 -15.31 -13.34
C ARG A 111 4.76 -13.83 -13.56
N ARG A 112 5.93 -13.45 -14.08
CA ARG A 112 6.29 -12.05 -14.27
C ARG A 112 7.47 -11.89 -15.24
N GLY A 113 7.42 -10.89 -16.10
CA GLY A 113 8.59 -10.36 -16.81
C GLY A 113 9.03 -9.01 -16.24
N ASN A 114 10.32 -8.68 -16.36
CA ASN A 114 10.76 -7.30 -16.17
C ASN A 114 10.49 -6.45 -17.43
N ARG A 115 10.75 -5.15 -17.36
CA ARG A 115 10.48 -4.22 -18.46
C ARG A 115 11.16 -4.65 -19.77
N ALA A 116 12.44 -5.02 -19.72
CA ALA A 116 13.18 -5.48 -20.89
C ALA A 116 12.59 -6.79 -21.48
N ALA A 117 12.06 -7.68 -20.64
CA ALA A 117 11.33 -8.86 -21.10
C ALA A 117 9.96 -8.50 -21.72
N GLY A 118 9.26 -7.50 -21.17
CA GLY A 118 8.05 -6.94 -21.76
C GLY A 118 8.30 -6.41 -23.17
N ASP A 119 9.34 -5.60 -23.32
CA ASP A 119 9.75 -5.02 -24.61
C ASP A 119 10.13 -6.10 -25.63
N LEU A 120 10.76 -7.20 -25.17
CA LEU A 120 11.21 -8.29 -26.05
C LEU A 120 10.10 -9.27 -26.44
N PHE A 121 9.24 -9.64 -25.47
CA PHE A 121 8.23 -10.70 -25.64
C PHE A 121 6.82 -10.16 -25.84
N GLY A 122 6.61 -8.85 -25.79
CA GLY A 122 5.27 -8.23 -25.86
C GLY A 122 4.41 -8.54 -24.63
N LEU A 123 5.04 -8.79 -23.48
CA LEU A 123 4.34 -9.01 -22.22
C LEU A 123 3.95 -7.65 -21.61
N PRO A 124 2.74 -7.53 -21.02
CA PRO A 124 2.29 -6.29 -20.38
C PRO A 124 3.14 -5.89 -19.16
#